data_AF-A0A9W6TA02-F1
#
_entry.id   AF-A0A9W6TA02-F1
#
_cell.length_a   1.000
_cell.length_b   1.000
_cell.length_c   1.000
_cell.angle_alpha   90.00
_cell.angle_beta   90.00
_cell.angle_gamma   90.00
#
_symmetry.space_group_name_H-M   'P 1'
#
loop_
_entity.id
_entity.type
_entity.pdbx_description
1 polymer ?
#
loop_
_entity_poly.entity_id
_entity_poly.type
_entity_poly.pdbx_seq_one_letter_code
_entity_poly.pdbx_strand_id
1 'polypeptide(L)'
;MSLHLATWNPTFYQALVVENETEPFITFGFSNISEDGRPKTRTCVLRGFLFDDRKTNILLFTTDKRSPKYKDILKNNFYESCFNFTKTRKQFRLSGVVKVISNDLQPALDIYTDPKPPLFKSDTEVLEYNHFPRQSINDKLNFKLLSPELEVQQQQQQRNHKISV
;
A
#
# COMPACT_ATOMS: atom_id res chain seq x y z
N MET A 1 -25.72 17.28 8.95
CA MET A 1 -24.36 17.19 9.54
C MET A 1 -23.40 17.85 8.57
N SER A 2 -22.59 18.81 9.01
CA SER A 2 -21.63 19.51 8.15
C SER A 2 -20.47 18.57 7.83
N LEU A 3 -20.39 18.03 6.60
CA LEU A 3 -19.16 17.40 6.12
C LEU A 3 -18.12 18.51 5.97
N HIS A 4 -17.28 18.66 7.00
CA HIS A 4 -16.15 19.56 6.92
C HIS A 4 -15.05 18.90 6.09
N LEU A 5 -14.38 19.73 5.30
CA LEU A 5 -13.29 19.29 4.45
C LEU A 5 -12.08 18.96 5.33
N ALA A 6 -11.44 17.81 5.11
CA ALA A 6 -10.23 17.49 5.83
C ALA A 6 -9.13 18.53 5.52
N THR A 7 -8.28 18.83 6.49
CA THR A 7 -7.26 19.89 6.38
C THR A 7 -6.28 19.66 5.22
N TRP A 8 -6.00 18.40 4.88
CA TRP A 8 -5.13 18.02 3.76
C TRP A 8 -5.78 18.22 2.38
N ASN A 9 -7.11 18.18 2.31
CA ASN A 9 -7.85 18.07 1.04
C ASN A 9 -7.70 19.29 0.13
N PRO A 10 -7.80 20.56 0.60
CA PRO A 10 -7.54 21.71 -0.25
C PRO A 10 -6.18 21.66 -0.96
N THR A 11 -5.12 21.35 -0.21
CA THR A 11 -3.75 21.33 -0.74
C THR A 11 -3.51 20.14 -1.68
N PHE A 12 -4.06 18.97 -1.34
CA PHE A 12 -4.02 17.79 -2.20
C PHE A 12 -4.75 18.03 -3.52
N TYR A 13 -5.96 18.60 -3.46
CA TYR A 13 -6.77 18.87 -4.63
C TYR A 13 -6.12 19.90 -5.57
N GLN A 14 -5.49 20.94 -5.02
CA GLN A 14 -4.75 21.90 -5.83
C GLN A 14 -3.59 21.22 -6.58
N ALA A 15 -2.84 20.33 -5.93
CA ALA A 15 -1.77 19.59 -6.59
C ALA A 15 -2.31 18.65 -7.69
N LEU A 16 -3.45 18.00 -7.42
CA LEU A 16 -4.14 17.14 -8.36
C LEU A 16 -4.60 17.89 -9.62
N VAL A 17 -5.21 19.07 -9.47
CA VAL A 17 -5.67 19.88 -10.61
C VAL A 17 -4.50 20.25 -11.52
N VAL A 18 -3.41 20.75 -10.93
CA VAL A 18 -2.21 21.13 -11.69
C VAL A 18 -1.62 19.94 -12.43
N GLU A 19 -1.49 18.78 -11.79
CA GLU A 19 -0.94 17.58 -12.44
C GLU A 19 -1.83 17.12 -13.62
N ASN A 20 -3.15 17.15 -13.44
CA ASN A 20 -4.14 16.71 -14.42
C ASN A 20 -4.24 17.61 -15.67
N GLU A 21 -3.60 18.78 -15.68
CA GLU A 21 -3.49 19.63 -16.88
C GLU A 21 -2.66 18.99 -18.00
N THR A 22 -1.75 18.06 -17.69
CA THR A 22 -0.92 17.36 -18.70
C THR A 22 -1.03 15.85 -18.61
N GLU A 23 -1.24 15.31 -17.40
CA GLU A 23 -1.35 13.87 -17.22
C GLU A 23 -2.79 13.42 -17.42
N PRO A 24 -3.05 12.43 -18.29
CA PRO A 24 -4.40 11.94 -18.56
C PRO A 24 -5.01 11.19 -17.36
N PHE A 25 -4.17 10.78 -16.39
CA PHE A 25 -4.59 10.14 -15.16
C PHE A 25 -3.53 10.32 -14.07
N ILE A 26 -3.98 10.35 -12.81
CA ILE A 26 -3.09 10.45 -11.66
C ILE A 26 -2.82 9.06 -11.10
N THR A 27 -1.55 8.71 -10.94
CA THR A 27 -1.13 7.46 -10.32
C THR A 27 -0.57 7.67 -8.92
N PHE A 28 -0.58 6.61 -8.12
CA PHE A 28 -0.01 6.62 -6.77
C PHE A 28 0.49 5.24 -6.38
N GLY A 29 1.47 5.20 -5.48
CA GLY A 29 1.90 3.96 -4.85
C GLY A 29 0.90 3.56 -3.77
N PHE A 30 0.29 2.38 -3.89
CA PHE A 30 -0.59 1.80 -2.88
C PHE A 30 0.16 0.67 -2.15
N SER A 31 0.33 0.82 -0.85
CA SER A 31 1.00 -0.14 0.03
C SER A 31 -0.01 -0.74 1.00
N ASN A 32 0.00 -2.07 1.14
CA ASN A 32 -0.82 -2.80 2.11
C ASN A 32 -0.04 -3.96 2.69
N ILE A 33 -0.56 -4.56 3.77
CA ILE A 33 -0.03 -5.79 4.34
C ILE A 33 -0.70 -6.98 3.66
N SER A 34 0.10 -7.94 3.17
CA SER A 34 -0.43 -9.18 2.62
C SER A 34 -0.73 -10.23 3.68
N GLU A 35 -1.39 -11.31 3.27
CA GLU A 35 -1.80 -12.38 4.19
C GLU A 35 -0.64 -13.02 4.97
N ASP A 36 0.58 -12.98 4.44
CA ASP A 36 1.82 -13.44 5.07
C ASP A 36 2.49 -12.37 5.98
N GLY A 37 1.80 -11.26 6.25
CA GLY A 37 2.28 -10.18 7.12
C GLY A 37 3.32 -9.25 6.47
N ARG A 38 3.65 -9.44 5.18
CA ARG A 38 4.65 -8.64 4.48
C ARG A 38 4.03 -7.41 3.82
N PRO A 39 4.74 -6.27 3.76
CA PRO A 39 4.28 -5.13 2.98
C PRO A 39 4.39 -5.45 1.49
N LYS A 40 3.35 -5.08 0.73
CA LYS A 40 3.37 -5.10 -0.73
C LYS A 40 2.99 -3.72 -1.25
N THR A 41 3.63 -3.28 -2.32
CA THR A 41 3.39 -2.00 -2.98
C THR A 41 3.17 -2.19 -4.46
N ARG A 42 2.28 -1.41 -5.05
CA ARG A 42 2.05 -1.34 -6.50
C ARG A 42 1.49 0.02 -6.89
N THR A 43 1.58 0.35 -8.18
CA THR A 43 0.96 1.55 -8.73
C THR A 43 -0.54 1.33 -8.93
N CYS A 44 -1.36 2.31 -8.53
CA CYS A 44 -2.79 2.36 -8.78
C CYS A 44 -3.17 3.71 -9.40
N VAL A 45 -4.34 3.76 -10.03
CA VAL A 45 -4.87 4.99 -10.66
C VAL A 45 -5.94 5.57 -9.76
N LEU A 46 -5.82 6.85 -9.43
CA LEU A 46 -6.83 7.60 -8.71
C LEU A 46 -8.06 7.80 -9.61
N ARG A 47 -9.25 7.57 -9.04
CA ARG A 47 -10.55 7.67 -9.71
C ARG A 47 -11.45 8.75 -9.09
N GLY A 48 -10.85 9.73 -8.43
CA GLY A 48 -11.54 10.88 -7.84
C GLY A 48 -11.98 10.66 -6.40
N PHE A 49 -12.96 11.45 -5.99
CA PHE A 49 -13.57 11.40 -4.67
C PHE A 49 -14.89 10.64 -4.71
N LEU A 50 -15.30 10.06 -3.58
CA LEU A 50 -16.59 9.37 -3.49
C LEU A 50 -17.74 10.31 -3.89
N PHE A 51 -18.65 9.83 -4.75
CA PHE A 51 -19.78 10.59 -5.30
C PHE A 51 -19.40 11.89 -6.03
N ASP A 52 -18.15 11.99 -6.49
CA ASP A 52 -17.58 13.22 -7.05
C ASP A 52 -17.65 14.42 -6.08
N ASP A 53 -17.83 14.16 -4.77
CA ASP A 53 -17.87 15.18 -3.72
C ASP A 53 -16.62 15.09 -2.85
N ARG A 54 -15.77 16.11 -2.96
CA ARG A 54 -14.55 16.26 -2.16
C ARG A 54 -14.80 16.29 -0.66
N LYS A 55 -15.98 16.74 -0.21
CA LYS A 55 -16.32 16.83 1.22
C LYS A 55 -16.39 15.45 1.87
N THR A 56 -16.53 14.39 1.08
CA THR A 56 -16.46 13.00 1.57
C THR A 56 -15.09 12.65 2.13
N ASN A 57 -14.01 13.32 1.67
CA ASN A 57 -12.62 13.01 2.00
C ASN A 57 -12.21 11.55 1.67
N ILE A 58 -13.00 10.83 0.86
CA ILE A 58 -12.77 9.44 0.48
C ILE A 58 -12.25 9.41 -0.95
N LEU A 59 -11.04 8.88 -1.13
CA LEU A 59 -10.44 8.68 -2.46
C LEU A 59 -10.83 7.32 -3.03
N LEU A 60 -11.06 7.27 -4.34
CA LEU A 60 -11.42 6.05 -5.06
C LEU A 60 -10.29 5.56 -5.94
N PHE A 61 -10.16 4.24 -6.05
CA PHE A 61 -9.38 3.57 -7.08
C PHE A 61 -10.05 2.23 -7.43
N THR A 62 -9.69 1.64 -8.57
CA THR A 62 -10.25 0.36 -9.02
C THR A 62 -9.24 -0.76 -8.91
N THR A 63 -9.73 -1.97 -8.66
CA THR A 63 -8.92 -3.19 -8.65
C THR A 63 -9.72 -4.39 -9.16
N ASP A 64 -9.03 -5.34 -9.78
CA ASP A 64 -9.61 -6.64 -10.15
C ASP A 64 -9.76 -7.54 -8.90
N LYS A 65 -10.93 -8.19 -8.76
CA LYS A 65 -11.25 -9.14 -7.68
C LYS A 65 -10.28 -10.32 -7.60
N ARG A 66 -9.70 -10.72 -8.73
CA ARG A 66 -8.76 -11.85 -8.83
C ARG A 66 -7.36 -11.51 -8.34
N SER A 67 -7.06 -10.22 -8.14
CA SER A 67 -5.72 -9.79 -7.77
C SER A 67 -5.39 -10.11 -6.30
N PRO A 68 -4.13 -10.40 -5.97
CA PRO A 68 -3.72 -10.69 -4.58
C PRO A 68 -4.11 -9.57 -3.60
N LYS A 69 -3.99 -8.30 -4.04
CA LYS A 69 -4.34 -7.13 -3.21
C LYS A 69 -5.80 -7.17 -2.74
N TYR A 70 -6.72 -7.71 -3.54
CA TYR A 70 -8.12 -7.81 -3.16
C TYR A 70 -8.28 -8.72 -1.94
N LYS A 71 -7.66 -9.90 -1.98
CA LYS A 71 -7.67 -10.86 -0.86
C LYS A 71 -6.97 -10.29 0.37
N ASP A 72 -5.80 -9.66 0.18
CA ASP A 72 -5.05 -9.03 1.25
C ASP A 72 -5.89 -7.97 1.98
N ILE A 73 -6.57 -7.09 1.25
CA ILE A 73 -7.39 -5.99 1.79
C ILE A 73 -8.60 -6.52 2.59
N LEU A 74 -9.20 -7.65 2.16
CA LEU A 74 -10.31 -8.26 2.90
C LEU A 74 -9.87 -8.82 4.26
N LYS A 75 -8.61 -9.20 4.42
CA LYS A 75 -8.05 -9.68 5.70
C LYS A 75 -7.49 -8.54 6.55
N ASN A 76 -6.80 -7.58 5.92
CA ASN A 76 -6.22 -6.42 6.57
C ASN A 76 -6.45 -5.18 5.70
N ASN A 77 -7.32 -4.29 6.18
CA ASN A 77 -7.74 -3.11 5.45
C ASN A 77 -6.83 -1.89 5.67
N PHE A 78 -5.76 -2.00 6.48
CA PHE A 78 -4.81 -0.91 6.65
C PHE A 78 -3.95 -0.75 5.41
N TYR A 79 -3.76 0.51 5.03
CA TYR A 79 -2.95 0.86 3.88
C TYR A 79 -2.19 2.16 4.10
N GLU A 80 -1.18 2.36 3.26
CA GLU A 80 -0.59 3.65 3.03
C GLU A 80 -0.55 3.93 1.53
N SER A 81 -0.86 5.16 1.14
CA SER A 81 -0.73 5.64 -0.22
C SER A 81 0.31 6.74 -0.31
N CYS A 82 1.09 6.74 -1.39
CA CYS A 82 2.08 7.77 -1.68
C CYS A 82 1.80 8.36 -3.06
N PHE A 83 1.39 9.63 -3.07
CA PHE A 83 1.21 10.43 -4.26
C PHE A 83 2.44 11.32 -4.45
N ASN A 84 3.01 11.34 -5.64
CA ASN A 84 4.11 12.23 -5.99
C ASN A 84 3.69 13.10 -7.18
N PHE A 85 3.40 14.38 -6.92
CA PHE A 85 3.00 15.35 -7.94
C PHE A 85 4.23 16.09 -8.44
N THR A 86 4.63 15.83 -9.67
CA THR A 86 5.90 16.30 -10.23
C THR A 86 5.88 17.80 -10.49
N LYS A 87 4.73 18.35 -10.93
CA LYS A 87 4.62 19.77 -11.26
C LYS A 87 4.66 20.66 -10.04
N THR A 88 3.95 20.27 -8.98
CA THR A 88 3.94 21.02 -7.72
C THR A 88 5.11 20.65 -6.81
N ARG A 89 5.88 19.62 -7.16
CA ARG A 89 6.99 19.06 -6.36
C ARG A 89 6.54 18.70 -4.94
N LYS A 90 5.33 18.14 -4.82
CA LYS A 90 4.73 17.76 -3.54
C LYS A 90 4.53 16.26 -3.47
N GLN A 91 4.84 15.71 -2.30
CA GLN A 91 4.50 14.33 -1.94
C GLN A 91 3.42 14.33 -0.87
N PHE A 92 2.41 13.49 -1.05
CA PHE A 92 1.37 13.25 -0.04
C PHE A 92 1.39 11.78 0.35
N ARG A 93 1.57 11.51 1.64
CA ARG A 93 1.43 10.17 2.23
C ARG A 93 0.15 10.12 3.04
N LEU A 94 -0.81 9.31 2.60
CA LEU A 94 -2.10 9.15 3.27
C LEU A 94 -2.23 7.72 3.75
N SER A 95 -2.34 7.56 5.06
CA SER A 95 -2.51 6.27 5.73
C SER A 95 -3.93 6.18 6.30
N GLY A 96 -4.51 4.98 6.29
CA GLY A 96 -5.87 4.79 6.76
C GLY A 96 -6.39 3.40 6.47
N VAL A 97 -7.70 3.28 6.28
CA VAL A 97 -8.36 2.03 5.91
C VAL A 97 -8.99 2.10 4.54
N VAL A 98 -8.88 1.00 3.80
CA VAL A 98 -9.52 0.82 2.50
C VAL A 98 -10.77 -0.04 2.66
N LYS A 99 -11.87 0.40 2.07
CA LYS A 99 -13.14 -0.35 2.03
C LYS A 99 -13.38 -0.80 0.59
N VAL A 100 -13.69 -2.09 0.43
CA VAL A 100 -13.97 -2.68 -0.89
C VAL A 100 -15.45 -2.56 -1.19
N ILE A 101 -15.78 -2.09 -2.40
CA ILE A 101 -17.13 -2.06 -2.93
C ILE A 101 -17.19 -3.01 -4.12
N SER A 102 -18.14 -3.94 -4.11
CA SER A 102 -18.41 -4.82 -5.24
C SER A 102 -19.87 -5.29 -5.23
N ASN A 103 -20.31 -6.00 -6.28
CA ASN A 103 -21.67 -6.54 -6.34
C ASN A 103 -22.06 -7.37 -5.10
N ASP A 104 -21.09 -8.04 -4.49
CA ASP A 104 -21.32 -8.96 -3.36
C ASP A 104 -20.92 -8.34 -2.02
N LEU A 105 -20.34 -7.13 -2.03
CA LEU A 105 -19.76 -6.51 -0.84
C LEU A 105 -20.10 -5.02 -0.77
N GLN A 106 -20.92 -4.69 0.22
CA GLN A 106 -21.27 -3.32 0.58
C GLN A 106 -20.65 -3.02 1.94
N PRO A 107 -19.66 -2.12 2.03
CA PRO A 107 -19.04 -1.81 3.30
C PRO A 107 -19.99 -0.99 4.17
N ALA A 108 -20.01 -1.27 5.48
CA ALA A 108 -20.64 -0.38 6.44
C ALA A 108 -19.93 0.98 6.37
N LEU A 109 -20.65 2.02 5.91
CA LEU A 109 -20.16 3.39 5.84
C LEU A 109 -20.18 4.03 7.22
N ASP A 110 -19.34 3.53 8.13
CA ASP A 110 -19.03 4.24 9.35
C ASP A 110 -17.96 5.29 9.01
N ILE A 111 -18.41 6.52 8.77
CA ILE A 111 -17.60 7.68 8.34
C ILE A 111 -16.94 8.40 9.54
N TYR A 112 -17.13 7.90 10.76
CA TYR A 112 -16.65 8.54 12.00
C TYR A 112 -15.84 7.62 12.91
N THR A 113 -15.80 6.32 12.67
CA THR A 113 -14.90 5.44 13.42
C THR A 113 -13.51 5.55 12.82
N ASP A 114 -12.62 6.28 13.50
CA ASP A 114 -11.19 6.08 13.31
C ASP A 114 -10.94 4.58 13.47
N PRO A 115 -10.42 3.91 12.44
CA PRO A 115 -10.00 2.53 12.58
C PRO A 115 -8.88 2.55 13.60
N LYS A 116 -9.19 2.15 14.85
CA LYS A 116 -8.14 1.86 15.82
C LYS A 116 -7.23 0.87 15.10
N PRO A 117 -5.91 1.15 14.98
CA PRO A 117 -4.98 0.13 14.52
C PRO A 117 -5.28 -1.12 15.33
N PRO A 118 -5.17 -2.33 14.73
CA PRO A 118 -5.39 -3.54 15.49
C PRO A 118 -4.56 -3.37 16.75
N LEU A 119 -5.20 -3.42 17.92
CA LEU A 119 -4.45 -3.57 19.15
C LEU A 119 -3.65 -4.84 18.88
N PHE A 120 -2.36 -4.70 18.62
CA PHE A 120 -1.44 -5.81 18.64
C PHE A 120 -1.66 -6.36 20.04
N LYS A 121 -2.45 -7.44 20.14
CA LYS A 121 -2.48 -8.21 21.37
C LYS A 121 -1.02 -8.58 21.54
N SER A 122 -0.43 -8.09 22.62
CA SER A 122 0.84 -8.59 23.11
C SER A 122 0.60 -10.01 23.62
N ASP A 123 0.09 -10.89 22.77
CA ASP A 123 0.38 -12.29 22.88
C ASP A 123 1.84 -12.34 22.47
N THR A 124 2.69 -12.82 23.37
CA THR A 124 4.14 -12.79 23.34
C THR A 124 4.73 -13.65 22.21
N GLU A 125 4.18 -13.60 21.00
CA GLU A 125 4.93 -13.75 19.78
C GLU A 125 5.30 -12.33 19.36
N VAL A 126 6.45 -11.89 19.86
CA VAL A 126 7.21 -10.86 19.18
C VAL A 126 7.28 -11.35 17.74
N LEU A 127 6.49 -10.76 16.84
CA LEU A 127 6.89 -10.70 15.46
C LEU A 127 8.25 -10.05 15.57
N GLU A 128 9.31 -10.86 15.51
CA GLU A 128 10.62 -10.41 15.14
C GLU A 128 10.39 -9.81 13.75
N TYR A 129 9.93 -8.54 13.72
CA TYR A 129 10.45 -7.59 12.77
C TYR A 129 11.93 -7.87 12.86
N ASN A 130 12.45 -8.61 11.87
CA ASN A 130 13.87 -8.86 11.75
C ASN A 130 14.48 -7.52 12.08
N HIS A 131 15.04 -7.44 13.29
CA HIS A 131 15.65 -6.23 13.76
C HIS A 131 16.79 -6.15 12.78
N PHE A 132 16.63 -5.39 11.70
CA PHE A 132 17.72 -5.16 10.77
C PHE A 132 18.74 -4.52 11.69
N PRO A 133 19.76 -5.26 12.14
CA PRO A 133 20.70 -4.67 13.07
C PRO A 133 21.18 -3.46 12.32
N ARG A 134 21.18 -2.30 13.01
CA ARG A 134 21.77 -1.10 12.45
C ARG A 134 23.25 -1.42 12.30
N GLN A 135 23.59 -2.05 11.18
CA GLN A 135 24.95 -2.37 10.80
C GLN A 135 25.65 -1.02 10.81
N SER A 136 26.71 -0.94 11.61
CA SER A 136 27.62 0.19 11.52
C SER A 136 27.98 0.37 10.05
N ILE A 137 28.23 1.60 9.59
CA ILE A 137 28.65 1.87 8.20
C ILE A 137 29.85 0.96 7.79
N ASN A 138 30.60 0.49 8.78
CA ASN A 138 31.77 -0.37 8.61
C ASN A 138 31.48 -1.88 8.68
N ASP A 139 30.27 -2.30 9.02
CA ASP A 139 29.91 -3.71 9.05
C ASP A 139 29.71 -4.23 7.63
N LYS A 140 30.36 -5.33 7.29
CA LYS A 140 30.15 -6.00 6.00
C LYS A 140 28.69 -6.44 5.91
N LEU A 141 27.99 -5.95 4.88
CA LEU A 141 26.65 -6.41 4.52
C LEU A 141 26.69 -7.93 4.24
N ASN A 142 26.33 -8.73 5.24
CA ASN A 142 26.17 -10.18 5.11
C ASN A 142 24.81 -10.57 4.47
N PHE A 143 24.06 -9.60 3.95
CA PHE A 143 22.90 -9.89 3.12
C PHE A 143 23.42 -10.26 1.74
N LYS A 144 23.31 -11.54 1.39
CA LYS A 144 23.56 -12.01 0.04
C LYS A 144 22.54 -11.31 -0.86
N LEU A 145 22.96 -10.26 -1.56
CA LEU A 145 22.15 -9.62 -2.58
C LEU A 145 21.77 -10.72 -3.57
N LEU A 146 20.51 -11.14 -3.55
CA LEU A 146 19.98 -12.09 -4.51
C LEU A 146 19.87 -11.33 -5.83
N SER A 147 20.93 -11.39 -6.64
CA SER A 147 20.78 -11.04 -8.04
C SER A 147 19.93 -12.12 -8.69
N PRO A 148 19.06 -11.78 -9.66
CA PRO A 148 18.26 -12.76 -10.38
C PRO A 148 19.11 -13.90 -10.98
N GLU A 149 20.36 -13.62 -11.38
CA GLU A 149 21.27 -14.68 -11.89
C GLU A 149 21.69 -15.67 -10.79
N LEU A 150 21.93 -15.19 -9.57
CA LEU A 150 22.34 -16.03 -8.44
C LEU A 150 21.21 -16.95 -7.96
N GLU A 151 19.94 -16.53 -8.09
CA GLU A 151 18.78 -17.38 -7.81
C GLU A 151 18.65 -18.51 -8.85
N VAL A 152 18.80 -18.18 -10.13
CA VAL A 152 18.72 -19.17 -11.23
C VAL A 152 19.82 -20.23 -11.09
N GLN A 153 21.04 -19.82 -10.75
CA GLN A 153 22.16 -20.76 -10.53
C GLN A 153 21.92 -21.67 -9.32
N GLN A 154 21.38 -21.15 -8.21
CA GLN A 154 21.07 -21.96 -7.03
C GLN A 154 19.93 -22.95 -7.31
N GLN A 155 18.90 -22.54 -8.06
CA GLN A 155 17.82 -23.44 -8.47
C GLN A 155 18.32 -24.53 -9.43
N GLN A 156 19.24 -24.21 -10.34
CA GLN A 156 19.88 -25.19 -11.21
C GLN A 156 20.77 -26.17 -10.42
N GLN A 157 21.56 -25.69 -9.46
CA GLN A 157 22.37 -26.54 -8.58
C GLN A 157 21.51 -27.49 -7.73
N GLN A 158 20.40 -26.99 -7.16
CA GLN A 158 19.47 -27.82 -6.39
C GLN A 158 18.74 -28.86 -7.25
N ARG A 159 18.39 -28.52 -8.50
CA ARG A 159 17.85 -29.48 -9.46
C ARG A 159 18.86 -30.58 -9.80
N ASN A 160 20.10 -30.21 -10.07
CA ASN A 160 21.15 -31.17 -10.41
C ASN A 160 21.44 -32.11 -9.23
N HIS A 161 21.42 -31.61 -7.99
CA HIS A 161 21.64 -32.44 -6.81
C HIS A 161 20.52 -33.46 -6.56
N LYS A 162 19.27 -33.16 -6.97
CA LYS A 162 18.13 -34.10 -6.89
C LYS A 162 18.13 -35.18 -7.97
N ILE A 163 18.89 -35.01 -9.05
CA ILE A 163 18.98 -35.97 -10.16
C ILE A 163 20.15 -36.95 -9.91
N SER A 164 21.08 -36.63 -9.01
CA SER A 164 22.26 -37.44 -8.69
C SER A 164 22.09 -38.37 -7.47
N VAL A 165 20.85 -38.65 -7.04
CA VAL A 165 20.51 -39.63 -5.99
C VAL A 165 19.61 -40.72 -6.57
#